data_AF-A0A061NDE9-F1
#
_entry.id   AF-A0A061NDE9-F1
#
_cell.length_a   1.000
_cell.length_b   1.000
_cell.length_c   1.000
_cell.angle_alpha   90.00
_cell.angle_beta   90.00
_cell.angle_gamma   90.00
#
_symmetry.space_group_name_H-M   'P 1'
#
loop_
_entity.id
_entity.type
_entity.pdbx_description
1 polymer ?
#
loop_
_entity_poly.entity_id
_entity_poly.type
_entity_poly.pdbx_seq_one_letter_code
_entity_poly.pdbx_strand_id
1 'polypeptide(L)'
;MFVPEEKLSLVVLTNLADVDVGRLATPVLHTAFGLPLDKPVNEEPRMEISRPTLERLVGAYRTEESAGMIHIWTEGNQVVAQVNGEREELRASGETTLVIVRSGKPLNFFVHRTENRAWAVRLGMRMYVRA
;
A
#
# COMPACT_ATOMS: atom_id res chain seq x y z
N MET A 1 18.45 1.91 5.99
CA MET A 1 17.74 2.87 6.87
C MET A 1 18.78 3.76 7.51
N PHE A 2 18.47 5.05 7.67
CA PHE A 2 19.36 6.02 8.30
C PHE A 2 18.59 6.76 9.39
N VAL A 3 19.18 6.84 10.59
CA VAL A 3 18.65 7.59 11.74
C VAL A 3 19.66 8.69 12.05
N PRO A 4 19.50 9.90 11.46
CA PRO A 4 20.49 10.98 11.54
C PRO A 4 20.81 11.41 12.97
N GLU A 5 19.79 11.53 13.81
CA GLU A 5 19.88 12.00 15.20
C GLU A 5 20.79 11.09 16.05
N GLU A 6 20.79 9.80 15.71
CA GLU A 6 21.54 8.75 16.38
C GLU A 6 22.86 8.41 15.65
N LYS A 7 23.14 9.12 14.54
CA LYS A 7 24.29 8.85 13.65
C LYS A 7 24.37 7.37 13.22
N LEU A 8 23.23 6.72 13.07
CA LEU A 8 23.13 5.28 12.86
C LEU A 8 22.69 4.97 11.43
N SER A 9 23.45 4.09 10.77
CA SER A 9 23.11 3.54 9.46
C SER A 9 22.93 2.02 9.56
N LEU A 10 21.82 1.51 9.02
CA LEU A 10 21.55 0.09 8.92
C LEU A 10 21.35 -0.31 7.45
N VAL A 11 22.13 -1.29 7.00
CA VAL A 11 22.00 -1.91 5.67
C VAL A 11 21.60 -3.36 5.85
N VAL A 12 20.50 -3.76 5.20
CA VAL A 12 20.03 -5.15 5.17
C VAL A 12 20.07 -5.61 3.72
N LEU A 13 20.75 -6.73 3.48
CA LEU A 13 20.80 -7.38 2.17
C LEU A 13 20.08 -8.73 2.29
N THR A 14 19.22 -9.04 1.33
CA THR A 14 18.51 -10.32 1.27
C THR A 14 18.46 -10.81 -0.18
N ASN A 15 18.51 -12.12 -0.35
CA ASN A 15 18.36 -12.80 -1.63
C ASN A 15 16.96 -13.40 -1.83
N LEU A 16 16.02 -13.15 -0.90
CA LEU A 16 14.63 -13.58 -0.99
C LEU A 16 13.79 -12.53 -1.72
N ALA A 17 13.09 -12.95 -2.78
CA ALA A 17 12.05 -12.14 -3.41
C ALA A 17 10.84 -12.06 -2.45
N ASP A 18 10.23 -10.88 -2.31
CA ASP A 18 9.05 -10.59 -1.48
C ASP A 18 9.22 -10.59 0.06
N VAL A 19 10.45 -10.44 0.57
CA VAL A 19 10.64 -10.11 1.98
C VAL A 19 10.43 -8.61 2.20
N ASP A 20 9.55 -8.25 3.13
CA ASP A 20 9.50 -6.91 3.68
C ASP A 20 10.76 -6.67 4.53
N VAL A 21 11.73 -5.96 3.95
CA VAL A 21 13.00 -5.60 4.62
C VAL A 21 12.75 -4.80 5.89
N GLY A 22 11.63 -4.06 5.99
CA GLY A 22 11.22 -3.38 7.22
C GLY A 22 11.05 -4.34 8.39
N ARG A 23 10.49 -5.53 8.16
CA ARG A 23 10.32 -6.55 9.22
C ARG A 23 11.64 -7.12 9.73
N LEU A 24 12.70 -7.06 8.94
CA LEU A 24 14.05 -7.45 9.38
C LEU A 24 14.78 -6.27 10.04
N ALA A 25 14.66 -5.07 9.47
CA ALA A 25 15.37 -3.90 9.93
C ALA A 25 14.82 -3.34 11.26
N THR A 26 13.50 -3.33 11.44
CA THR A 26 12.85 -2.71 12.61
C THR A 26 13.25 -3.37 13.93
N PRO A 27 13.23 -4.71 14.10
CA PRO A 27 13.66 -5.33 15.35
C PRO A 27 15.13 -5.06 15.71
N VAL A 28 16.00 -4.96 14.70
CA VAL A 28 17.42 -4.59 14.89
C VAL A 28 17.53 -3.18 15.45
N LEU A 29 16.77 -2.23 14.89
CA LEU A 29 16.73 -0.86 15.38
C LEU A 29 16.09 -0.75 16.76
N HIS A 30 15.02 -1.50 17.03
CA HIS A 30 14.43 -1.55 18.35
C HIS A 30 15.45 -2.04 19.39
N THR A 31 16.24 -3.06 19.06
CA THR A 31 17.33 -3.54 19.94
C THR A 31 18.37 -2.44 20.18
N ALA A 32 18.81 -1.75 19.13
CA ALA A 32 19.79 -0.66 19.24
C ALA A 32 19.29 0.52 20.10
N PHE A 33 17.98 0.77 20.09
CA PHE A 33 17.33 1.86 20.84
C PHE A 33 16.69 1.42 22.17
N GLY A 34 16.85 0.16 22.59
CA GLY A 34 16.23 -0.36 23.82
C GLY A 34 14.69 -0.40 23.78
N LEU A 35 14.10 -0.51 22.60
CA LEU A 35 12.66 -0.60 22.37
C LEU A 35 12.18 -2.07 22.31
N PRO A 36 10.88 -2.33 22.59
CA PRO A 36 10.32 -3.68 22.50
C PRO A 36 10.40 -4.27 21.09
N LEU A 37 10.81 -5.54 20.99
CA LEU A 37 10.94 -6.27 19.72
C LEU A 37 9.59 -6.56 19.05
N ASP A 38 8.54 -6.67 19.86
CA ASP A 38 7.18 -7.03 19.47
C ASP A 38 6.32 -5.82 19.04
N LYS A 39 6.87 -4.61 19.12
CA LYS A 39 6.16 -3.41 18.65
C LYS A 39 5.98 -3.49 17.12
N PRO A 40 4.72 -3.49 16.61
CA PRO A 40 4.47 -3.67 15.20
C PRO A 40 5.04 -2.52 14.36
N VAL A 41 5.54 -2.88 13.18
CA VAL A 41 5.87 -1.92 12.12
C VAL A 41 4.58 -1.22 11.72
N ASN A 42 4.59 0.11 11.67
CA ASN A 42 3.49 1.01 11.34
C ASN A 42 2.39 0.33 10.48
N GLU A 43 1.30 -0.08 11.12
CA GLU A 43 0.19 -0.75 10.45
C GLU A 43 -0.79 0.30 9.92
N GLU A 44 -1.13 0.20 8.64
CA GLU A 44 -2.20 1.00 8.06
C GLU A 44 -3.51 0.76 8.83
N PRO A 45 -4.18 1.82 9.34
CA PRO A 45 -5.41 1.69 10.12
C PRO A 45 -6.48 0.91 9.35
N ARG A 46 -7.43 0.36 10.09
CA ARG A 46 -8.62 -0.27 9.49
C ARG A 46 -9.80 0.67 9.64
N MET A 47 -10.52 0.87 8.55
CA MET A 47 -11.68 1.75 8.49
C MET A 47 -12.80 1.08 7.69
N GLU A 48 -14.04 1.32 8.10
CA GLU A 48 -15.20 1.06 7.24
C GLU A 48 -15.38 2.21 6.26
N ILE A 49 -15.51 1.87 4.97
CA ILE A 49 -15.69 2.84 3.90
C ILE A 49 -17.11 2.72 3.34
N SER A 50 -17.76 3.87 3.12
CA SER A 50 -19.09 3.89 2.50
C SER A 50 -19.01 3.41 1.04
N ARG A 51 -20.08 2.76 0.55
CA ARG A 51 -20.18 2.34 -0.86
C ARG A 51 -19.96 3.52 -1.84
N PRO A 52 -20.61 4.68 -1.66
CA PRO A 52 -20.35 5.83 -2.54
C PRO A 52 -18.89 6.27 -2.53
N THR A 53 -18.23 6.27 -1.35
CA THR A 53 -16.81 6.63 -1.23
C THR A 53 -15.92 5.66 -1.99
N LEU A 54 -16.21 4.35 -1.89
CA LEU A 54 -15.49 3.26 -2.51
C LEU A 54 -15.65 3.24 -4.04
N GLU A 55 -16.85 3.51 -4.55
CA GLU A 55 -17.16 3.55 -5.98
C GLU A 55 -16.29 4.57 -6.75
N ARG A 56 -15.86 5.65 -6.08
CA ARG A 56 -14.92 6.65 -6.65
C ARG A 56 -13.55 6.06 -6.96
N LEU A 57 -13.16 5.00 -6.26
CA LEU A 57 -11.84 4.34 -6.33
C LEU A 57 -11.87 3.11 -7.26
N VAL A 58 -13.05 2.59 -7.59
CA VAL A 58 -13.24 1.42 -8.46
C VAL A 58 -12.95 1.78 -9.91
N GLY A 59 -12.19 0.94 -10.60
CA GLY A 59 -11.85 1.14 -12.01
C GLY A 59 -10.54 0.48 -12.42
N ALA A 60 -10.19 0.71 -13.68
CA ALA A 60 -8.94 0.30 -14.28
C ALA A 60 -7.91 1.43 -14.24
N TYR A 61 -6.67 1.09 -13.91
CA TYR A 61 -5.54 2.01 -13.83
C TYR A 61 -4.34 1.40 -14.54
N ARG A 62 -3.69 2.18 -15.42
CA ARG A 62 -2.54 1.76 -16.22
C ARG A 62 -1.33 2.64 -15.92
N THR A 63 -0.13 2.08 -15.97
CA THR A 63 1.10 2.86 -15.92
C THR A 63 1.67 3.02 -17.33
N GLU A 64 2.35 4.14 -17.60
CA GLU A 64 3.09 4.33 -18.86
C GLU A 64 4.50 3.72 -18.81
N GLU A 65 4.99 3.39 -17.61
CA GLU A 65 6.34 2.85 -17.39
C GLU A 65 6.47 1.38 -17.82
N SER A 66 5.36 0.65 -17.94
CA SER A 66 5.33 -0.78 -18.27
C SER A 66 3.93 -1.21 -18.72
N ALA A 67 3.77 -2.47 -19.15
CA ALA A 67 2.44 -3.08 -19.39
C ALA A 67 1.64 -3.36 -18.10
N GLY A 68 2.00 -2.73 -16.97
CA GLY A 68 1.36 -2.92 -15.68
C GLY A 68 -0.04 -2.29 -15.61
N MET A 69 -0.99 -3.04 -15.10
CA MET A 69 -2.37 -2.61 -14.90
C MET A 69 -2.86 -3.03 -13.52
N ILE A 70 -3.66 -2.18 -12.91
CA ILE A 70 -4.43 -2.47 -11.71
C ILE A 70 -5.91 -2.35 -12.08
N HIS A 71 -6.66 -3.42 -11.91
CA HIS A 71 -8.12 -3.39 -12.04
C HIS A 71 -8.74 -3.57 -10.66
N ILE A 72 -9.66 -2.70 -10.27
CA ILE A 72 -10.28 -2.69 -8.95
C ILE A 72 -11.79 -2.76 -9.12
N TRP A 73 -12.45 -3.69 -8.43
CA TRP A 73 -13.89 -3.87 -8.49
C TRP A 73 -14.45 -4.33 -7.14
N THR A 74 -15.77 -4.34 -7.03
CA THR A 74 -16.50 -4.79 -5.85
C THR A 74 -17.20 -6.13 -6.11
N GLU A 75 -17.13 -7.03 -5.13
CA GLU A 75 -17.85 -8.30 -5.11
C GLU A 75 -18.69 -8.35 -3.83
N GLY A 76 -19.99 -8.07 -3.94
CA GLY A 76 -20.87 -7.95 -2.79
C GLY A 76 -20.49 -6.76 -1.88
N ASN A 77 -19.91 -7.05 -0.71
CA ASN A 77 -19.39 -6.06 0.25
C ASN A 77 -17.85 -6.01 0.28
N GLN A 78 -17.17 -6.82 -0.52
CA GLN A 78 -15.70 -6.85 -0.57
C GLN A 78 -15.20 -6.01 -1.74
N VAL A 79 -14.06 -5.35 -1.56
CA VAL A 79 -13.31 -4.73 -2.65
C VAL A 79 -12.09 -5.60 -2.94
N VAL A 80 -11.88 -5.85 -4.22
CA VAL A 80 -10.81 -6.70 -4.72
C VAL A 80 -10.10 -6.00 -5.86
N ALA A 81 -8.87 -6.41 -6.12
CA ALA A 81 -8.11 -5.92 -7.26
C ALA A 81 -7.39 -7.06 -7.97
N GLN A 82 -7.08 -6.83 -9.25
CA GLN A 82 -6.10 -7.59 -9.99
C GLN A 82 -4.84 -6.73 -10.11
N VAL A 83 -3.73 -7.21 -9.53
CA VAL A 83 -2.43 -6.52 -9.54
C VAL A 83 -1.40 -7.49 -10.11
N ASN A 84 -0.74 -7.12 -11.21
CA ASN A 84 0.23 -7.98 -11.90
C ASN A 84 -0.34 -9.37 -12.27
N GLY A 85 -1.63 -9.46 -12.57
CA GLY A 85 -2.33 -10.71 -12.91
C GLY A 85 -2.86 -11.50 -11.71
N GLU A 86 -2.44 -11.18 -10.48
CA GLU A 86 -2.91 -11.85 -9.26
C GLU A 86 -4.14 -11.14 -8.68
N ARG A 87 -5.12 -11.92 -8.20
CA ARG A 87 -6.29 -11.40 -7.47
C ARG A 87 -5.90 -11.14 -6.02
N GLU A 88 -6.19 -9.94 -5.55
CA GLU A 88 -5.86 -9.43 -4.23
C GLU A 88 -7.11 -8.93 -3.51
N GLU A 89 -7.24 -9.26 -2.23
CA GLU A 89 -8.26 -8.68 -1.36
C GLU A 89 -7.79 -7.32 -0.85
N LEU A 90 -8.70 -6.35 -0.88
CA LEU A 90 -8.44 -5.00 -0.41
C LEU A 90 -9.27 -4.69 0.85
N ARG A 91 -8.69 -3.88 1.72
CA ARG A 91 -9.38 -3.25 2.86
C ARG A 91 -9.17 -1.74 2.82
N ALA A 92 -10.10 -0.97 3.36
CA ALA A 92 -9.90 0.48 3.50
C ALA A 92 -9.00 0.82 4.69
N SER A 93 -8.14 1.80 4.48
CA SER A 93 -7.35 2.49 5.51
C SER A 93 -7.74 3.97 5.64
N GLY A 94 -8.42 4.51 4.62
CA GLY A 94 -8.98 5.84 4.62
C GLY A 94 -9.88 6.05 3.40
N GLU A 95 -10.44 7.26 3.26
CA GLU A 95 -11.34 7.58 2.13
C GLU A 95 -10.67 7.52 0.74
N THR A 96 -9.34 7.63 0.70
CA THR A 96 -8.52 7.62 -0.51
C THR A 96 -7.40 6.58 -0.46
N THR A 97 -7.48 5.62 0.47
CA THR A 97 -6.44 4.60 0.66
C THR A 97 -7.06 3.23 0.86
N LEU A 98 -6.71 2.31 -0.04
CA LEU A 98 -6.97 0.88 0.11
C LEU A 98 -5.67 0.15 0.38
N VAL A 99 -5.71 -1.02 1.01
CA VAL A 99 -4.54 -1.80 1.38
C VAL A 99 -4.73 -3.23 0.93
N ILE A 100 -3.72 -3.80 0.26
CA ILE A 100 -3.68 -5.22 -0.07
C ILE A 100 -3.56 -6.01 1.23
N VAL A 101 -4.53 -6.84 1.56
CA VAL A 101 -4.58 -7.56 2.84
C VAL A 101 -3.37 -8.48 3.00
N ARG A 102 -2.99 -9.20 1.94
CA ARG A 102 -1.88 -10.17 1.94
C ARG A 102 -0.52 -9.52 2.20
N SER A 103 -0.24 -8.40 1.54
CA SER A 103 1.09 -7.78 1.53
C SER A 103 1.20 -6.54 2.43
N GLY A 104 0.08 -6.02 2.93
CA GLY A 104 0.04 -4.76 3.67
C GLY A 104 0.34 -3.51 2.82
N LYS A 105 0.58 -3.66 1.51
CA LYS A 105 0.96 -2.53 0.64
C LYS A 105 -0.24 -1.60 0.39
N PRO A 106 -0.10 -0.29 0.61
CA PRO A 106 -1.17 0.66 0.37
C PRO A 106 -1.25 1.06 -1.12
N LEU A 107 -2.48 1.13 -1.62
CA LEU A 107 -2.91 1.81 -2.83
C LEU A 107 -3.40 3.21 -2.43
N ASN A 108 -2.61 4.23 -2.75
CA ASN A 108 -2.94 5.62 -2.43
C ASN A 108 -3.56 6.29 -3.65
N PHE A 109 -4.82 6.71 -3.55
CA PHE A 109 -5.57 7.29 -4.66
C PHE A 109 -5.51 8.81 -4.67
N PHE A 110 -5.42 9.36 -5.88
CA PHE A 110 -5.53 10.78 -6.14
C PHE A 110 -6.91 11.05 -6.74
N VAL A 111 -7.73 11.81 -6.03
CA VAL A 111 -9.13 12.08 -6.37
C VAL A 111 -9.29 13.51 -6.89
N HIS A 112 -9.92 13.68 -8.04
CA HIS A 112 -10.32 15.00 -8.53
C HIS A 112 -11.42 15.58 -7.64
N ARG A 113 -11.23 16.82 -7.18
CA ARG A 113 -12.21 17.50 -6.30
C ARG A 113 -13.54 17.78 -6.99
N THR A 114 -13.52 18.06 -8.30
CA THR A 114 -14.70 18.42 -9.08
C THR A 114 -15.52 17.20 -9.50
N GLU A 115 -14.85 16.19 -10.05
CA GLU A 115 -15.49 14.95 -10.53
C GLU A 115 -15.75 13.94 -9.40
N ASN A 116 -15.19 14.19 -8.22
CA ASN A 116 -15.26 13.30 -7.07
C ASN A 116 -14.88 11.86 -7.44
N ARG A 117 -13.83 11.69 -8.26
CA ARG A 117 -13.40 10.39 -8.79
C ARG A 117 -11.88 10.27 -8.79
N ALA A 118 -11.36 9.08 -8.49
CA ALA A 118 -9.93 8.84 -8.52
C ALA A 118 -9.40 8.85 -9.95
N TRP A 119 -8.42 9.70 -10.25
CA TRP A 119 -7.77 9.78 -11.56
C TRP A 119 -6.44 9.03 -11.62
N ALA A 120 -5.84 8.73 -10.46
CA ALA A 120 -4.65 7.91 -10.36
C ALA A 120 -4.59 7.14 -9.04
N VAL A 121 -3.73 6.12 -9.03
CA VAL A 121 -3.38 5.33 -7.85
C VAL A 121 -1.87 5.08 -7.82
N ARG A 122 -1.26 5.21 -6.65
CA ARG A 122 0.14 4.84 -6.40
C ARG A 122 0.20 3.51 -5.68
N LEU A 123 1.01 2.59 -6.18
CA LEU A 123 1.37 1.34 -5.51
C LEU A 123 2.91 1.22 -5.47
N GLY A 124 3.46 1.22 -4.26
CA GLY A 124 4.91 1.30 -4.07
C GLY A 124 5.49 2.58 -4.67
N MET A 125 6.41 2.44 -5.62
CA MET A 125 7.05 3.57 -6.32
C MET A 125 6.37 3.93 -7.64
N ARG A 126 5.38 3.15 -8.09
CA ARG A 126 4.74 3.33 -9.40
C ARG A 126 3.44 4.10 -9.31
N MET A 127 3.20 4.92 -10.32
CA MET A 127 1.95 5.63 -10.56
C MET A 127 1.17 4.95 -11.68
N TYR A 128 -0.13 4.77 -11.45
CA TYR A 128 -1.08 4.25 -12.44
C TYR A 128 -2.19 5.28 -12.63
N VAL A 129 -2.41 5.70 -13.86
CA VAL A 129 -3.45 6.66 -14.24
C VAL A 129 -4.71 5.88 -14.66
N ARG A 130 -5.89 6.39 -14.30
CA ARG A 130 -7.16 5.78 -14.66
C ARG A 130 -7.26 5.66 -16.19
N ALA A 131 -7.65 4.47 -16.66
CA ALA A 131 -7.85 4.15 -18.07
C ALA A 131 -9.27 4.52 -18.54
#